data_AF-A0A8R2NRP7-F1
#
_entry.id   AF-A0A8R2NRP7-F1
#
_cell.length_a   1.000
_cell.length_b   1.000
_cell.length_c   1.000
_cell.angle_alpha   90.00
_cell.angle_beta   90.00
_cell.angle_gamma   90.00
#
_symmetry.space_group_name_H-M   'P 1'
#
loop_
_entity.id
_entity.type
_entity.pdbx_description
1 polymer ?
#
loop_
_entity_poly.entity_id
_entity_poly.type
_entity_poly.pdbx_seq_one_letter_code
_entity_poly.pdbx_strand_id
1 'polypeptide(L)'
;MIYPASFKHEIVKEDDVNIILRCDAKSIEGINVWVAELGRLNYIHWNVRSSIPNGQRIKCSAFQKPSALANQKGLSKNAECPASLKAVIKLDTVSTRKKDPFIKIGQWVIIQKLSCCKVKP
;
A
#
# COMPACT_ATOMS: atom_id res chain seq x y z
N MET A 1 10.05 -4.86 7.86
CA MET A 1 9.34 -4.74 6.56
C MET A 1 10.31 -4.07 5.61
N ILE A 2 10.45 -4.59 4.39
CA ILE A 2 11.37 -4.04 3.40
C ILE A 2 10.56 -3.10 2.49
N TYR A 3 11.02 -1.86 2.32
CA TYR A 3 10.36 -0.87 1.47
C TYR A 3 11.00 -0.84 0.08
N PRO A 4 10.20 -0.56 -0.98
CA PRO A 4 10.70 -0.36 -2.34
C PRO A 4 11.80 0.71 -2.40
N ALA A 5 12.90 0.40 -3.08
CA ALA A 5 14.00 1.34 -3.29
C ALA A 5 13.81 2.17 -4.58
N SER A 6 12.92 1.73 -5.47
CA SER A 6 12.62 2.42 -6.75
C SER A 6 12.01 3.81 -6.59
N PHE A 7 11.53 4.14 -5.39
CA PHE A 7 10.92 5.42 -5.06
C PHE A 7 11.54 5.97 -3.79
N LYS A 8 11.79 7.29 -3.77
CA LYS A 8 12.17 7.96 -2.54
C LYS A 8 10.98 7.93 -1.59
N HIS A 9 11.23 7.47 -0.38
CA HIS A 9 10.19 7.38 0.63
C HIS A 9 10.68 7.88 1.97
N GLU A 10 9.74 8.40 2.76
CA GLU A 10 9.99 8.91 4.10
C GLU A 10 8.86 8.47 5.02
N ILE A 11 9.22 7.93 6.18
CA ILE A 11 8.24 7.54 7.20
C ILE A 11 7.91 8.78 8.03
N VAL A 12 6.71 9.31 7.86
CA VAL A 12 6.24 10.51 8.57
C VAL A 12 5.69 10.16 9.94
N LYS A 13 5.04 9.01 10.04
CA LYS A 13 4.51 8.51 11.30
C LYS A 13 4.52 6.98 11.32
N GLU A 14 4.97 6.42 12.42
CA GLU A 14 4.92 4.99 12.70
C GLU A 14 4.27 4.79 14.06
N ASP A 15 3.12 4.13 14.07
CA ASP A 15 2.42 3.62 15.25
C ASP A 15 2.40 2.07 15.17
N ASP A 16 2.09 1.40 16.27
CA ASP A 16 2.02 -0.08 16.32
C ASP A 16 1.08 -0.71 15.27
N VAL A 17 0.06 0.06 14.85
CA VAL A 17 -1.00 -0.40 13.94
C VAL A 17 -0.91 0.25 12.57
N ASN A 18 -0.39 1.48 12.50
CA ASN A 18 -0.48 2.33 11.32
C ASN A 18 0.88 2.92 10.96
N ILE A 19 1.22 2.84 9.68
CA ILE A 19 2.42 3.49 9.14
C ILE A 19 1.97 4.49 8.08
N ILE A 20 2.34 5.74 8.25
CA ILE A 20 2.15 6.82 7.28
C ILE A 20 3.51 7.09 6.63
N LEU A 21 3.59 6.74 5.36
CA LEU A 21 4.75 6.94 4.52
C LEU A 21 4.41 7.95 3.42
N ARG A 22 5.39 8.78 3.08
CA ARG A 22 5.36 9.65 1.91
C ARG A 22 6.22 9.05 0.83
N CYS A 23 5.80 9.15 -0.42
CA CYS A 23 6.64 8.81 -1.56
C CYS A 23 6.54 9.84 -2.68
N ASP A 24 7.55 9.82 -3.55
CA ASP A 24 7.69 10.70 -4.71
C ASP A 24 6.94 10.22 -5.96
N ALA A 25 6.10 9.18 -5.83
CA ALA A 25 5.20 8.76 -6.90
C ALA A 25 4.29 9.92 -7.32
N LYS A 26 4.13 10.13 -8.63
CA LYS A 26 3.35 11.23 -9.21
C LYS A 26 2.01 10.80 -9.79
N SER A 27 1.81 9.50 -9.95
CA SER A 27 0.66 8.92 -10.64
C SER A 27 0.15 7.65 -9.95
N ILE A 28 -1.07 7.27 -10.30
CA ILE A 28 -1.69 6.00 -9.88
C ILE A 28 -0.84 4.81 -10.35
N GLU A 29 -0.25 4.91 -11.54
CA GLU A 29 0.66 3.89 -12.06
C GLU A 29 1.92 3.75 -11.20
N GLY A 30 2.54 4.85 -10.77
CA GLY A 30 3.68 4.82 -9.85
C GLY A 30 3.32 4.17 -8.51
N ILE A 31 2.11 4.43 -8.00
CA ILE A 31 1.59 3.76 -6.80
C ILE A 31 1.47 2.24 -7.03
N ASN A 32 0.92 1.81 -8.17
CA ASN A 32 0.81 0.38 -8.49
C ASN A 32 2.17 -0.30 -8.54
N VAL A 33 3.18 0.33 -9.15
CA VAL A 33 4.57 -0.18 -9.19
C VAL A 33 5.12 -0.30 -7.77
N TRP A 34 4.98 0.76 -6.95
CA TRP A 34 5.44 0.76 -5.57
C TRP A 34 4.80 -0.37 -4.75
N VAL A 35 3.48 -0.56 -4.89
CA VAL A 35 2.71 -1.58 -4.18
C VAL A 35 3.09 -2.99 -4.63
N ALA A 36 3.30 -3.19 -5.94
CA ALA A 36 3.75 -4.46 -6.48
C ALA A 36 5.15 -4.82 -5.97
N GLU A 37 6.07 -3.85 -5.92
CA GLU A 37 7.41 -4.06 -5.38
C GLU A 37 7.37 -4.34 -3.87
N LEU A 38 6.58 -3.58 -3.10
CA LEU A 38 6.37 -3.84 -1.67
C LEU A 38 5.85 -5.25 -1.45
N GLY A 39 4.89 -5.67 -2.28
CA GLY A 39 4.34 -7.02 -2.27
C GLY A 39 5.41 -8.08 -2.53
N ARG A 40 6.19 -7.92 -3.59
CA ARG A 40 7.30 -8.82 -3.95
C ARG A 40 8.34 -8.93 -2.83
N LEU A 41 8.75 -7.81 -2.24
CA LEU A 41 9.79 -7.76 -1.20
C LEU A 41 9.35 -8.37 0.13
N ASN A 42 8.05 -8.36 0.42
CA ASN A 42 7.51 -8.88 1.68
C ASN A 42 6.69 -10.16 1.49
N TYR A 43 6.71 -10.77 0.30
CA TYR A 43 5.91 -11.96 -0.06
C TYR A 43 4.40 -11.76 0.19
N ILE A 44 3.90 -10.55 -0.06
CA ILE A 44 2.49 -10.17 0.08
C ILE A 44 1.90 -9.92 -1.30
N HIS A 45 0.79 -10.56 -1.63
CA HIS A 45 0.02 -10.18 -2.81
C HIS A 45 -0.95 -9.07 -2.44
N TRP A 46 -1.03 -8.00 -3.24
CA TRP A 46 -1.94 -6.88 -3.01
C TRP A 46 -3.02 -6.85 -4.08
N ASN A 47 -4.28 -6.72 -3.68
CA ASN A 47 -5.41 -6.50 -4.58
C ASN A 47 -5.86 -5.04 -4.49
N VAL A 48 -5.79 -4.32 -5.61
CA VAL A 48 -6.40 -2.99 -5.74
C VAL A 48 -7.91 -3.18 -5.72
N ARG A 49 -8.61 -2.53 -4.77
CA ARG A 49 -10.06 -2.75 -4.55
C ARG A 49 -10.94 -1.55 -4.88
N SER A 50 -10.39 -0.35 -5.06
CA SER A 50 -11.09 0.77 -5.70
C SER A 50 -10.13 1.94 -5.98
N SER A 51 -10.36 2.63 -7.10
CA SER A 51 -9.84 3.96 -7.39
C SER A 51 -10.75 4.99 -6.73
N ILE A 52 -10.23 5.69 -5.74
CA ILE A 52 -10.85 6.88 -5.15
C ILE A 52 -10.41 8.07 -6.02
N PRO A 53 -11.16 9.18 -6.15
CA PRO A 53 -10.63 10.37 -6.80
C PRO A 53 -9.27 10.74 -6.20
N ASN A 54 -8.22 10.71 -7.04
CA ASN A 54 -6.83 10.95 -6.67
C ASN A 54 -6.21 9.95 -5.67
N GLY A 55 -6.68 8.70 -5.60
CA GLY A 55 -6.08 7.69 -4.74
C GLY A 55 -6.51 6.27 -5.03
N GLN A 56 -5.93 5.31 -4.33
CA GLN A 56 -6.26 3.90 -4.43
C GLN A 56 -6.38 3.27 -3.04
N ARG A 57 -7.45 2.48 -2.86
CA ARG A 57 -7.56 1.57 -1.73
C ARG A 57 -7.11 0.19 -2.18
N ILE A 58 -6.14 -0.35 -1.46
CA ILE A 58 -5.48 -1.60 -1.74
C ILE A 58 -5.67 -2.49 -0.52
N LYS A 59 -6.09 -3.72 -0.73
CA LYS A 59 -6.22 -4.72 0.33
C LYS A 59 -5.23 -5.84 0.10
N CYS A 60 -4.69 -6.39 1.16
CA CYS A 60 -3.90 -7.60 1.05
C CYS A 60 -4.77 -8.75 0.52
N SER A 61 -4.18 -9.50 -0.40
CA SER A 61 -4.66 -10.74 -0.95
C SER A 61 -3.80 -11.82 -0.33
N ALA A 62 -4.21 -12.41 0.79
CA ALA A 62 -3.50 -13.56 1.36
C ALA A 62 -3.67 -14.85 0.50
N PHE A 63 -3.99 -14.70 -0.79
CA PHE A 63 -4.40 -15.77 -1.69
C PHE A 63 -3.24 -16.26 -2.52
N GLN A 64 -2.54 -17.28 -2.04
CA GLN A 64 -1.99 -18.28 -2.94
C GLN A 64 -3.13 -19.25 -3.27
N LYS A 65 -3.41 -19.46 -4.56
CA LYS A 65 -4.39 -20.48 -4.99
C LYS A 65 -3.86 -21.83 -4.48
N PRO A 66 -4.54 -22.54 -3.58
CA PRO A 66 -4.08 -23.84 -3.13
C PRO A 66 -3.94 -24.77 -4.35
N SER A 67 -2.96 -25.67 -4.32
CA SER A 67 -2.93 -26.77 -5.28
C SER A 67 -4.25 -27.53 -5.23
N ALA A 68 -4.67 -28.13 -6.34
CA ALA A 68 -5.97 -28.81 -6.43
C ALA A 68 -6.20 -29.84 -5.30
N LEU A 69 -5.12 -30.43 -4.78
CA LEU A 69 -5.12 -31.39 -3.67
C LEU A 69 -5.43 -30.75 -2.29
N ALA A 70 -5.10 -29.47 -2.09
CA ALA A 70 -5.27 -28.77 -0.81
C ALA A 70 -6.61 -27.99 -0.73
N ASN A 71 -7.42 -28.02 -1.78
CA ASN A 71 -8.70 -27.32 -1.84
C ASN A 71 -9.80 -28.14 -1.14
N GLN A 72 -9.78 -28.20 0.18
CA GLN A 72 -10.81 -28.87 0.98
C GLN A 72 -12.12 -28.06 0.96
N LYS A 73 -13.22 -28.74 0.63
CA LYS A 73 -14.57 -28.16 0.48
C LYS A 73 -15.06 -27.65 1.85
N GLY A 74 -15.24 -26.34 2.01
CA GLY A 74 -15.90 -25.77 3.20
C GLY A 74 -15.13 -24.67 3.94
N LEU A 75 -13.83 -24.45 3.67
CA LEU A 75 -13.13 -23.27 4.16
C LEU A 75 -13.35 -22.12 3.17
N SER A 76 -14.08 -21.10 3.61
CA SER A 76 -14.37 -19.96 2.75
C SER A 76 -13.06 -19.26 2.38
N LYS A 77 -12.99 -18.86 1.11
CA LYS A 77 -11.83 -18.26 0.43
C LYS A 77 -11.60 -16.82 0.88
N ASN A 78 -11.66 -16.52 2.18
CA ASN A 78 -11.45 -15.20 2.77
C ASN A 78 -10.81 -15.38 4.15
N ALA A 79 -9.53 -15.74 4.19
CA ALA A 79 -8.73 -15.32 5.33
C ALA A 79 -8.79 -13.78 5.32
N GLU A 80 -9.61 -13.18 6.18
CA GLU A 80 -9.72 -11.73 6.33
C GLU A 80 -8.37 -11.22 6.83
N CYS A 81 -7.44 -10.97 5.90
CA CYS A 81 -6.22 -10.30 6.23
C CYS A 81 -6.60 -8.82 6.49
N PRO A 82 -6.45 -8.32 7.74
CA PRO A 82 -6.81 -6.93 8.05
C PRO A 82 -5.90 -5.93 7.33
N ALA A 83 -4.79 -6.39 6.74
CA ALA A 83 -3.82 -5.53 6.10
C ALA A 83 -4.45 -4.79 4.91
N SER A 84 -4.52 -3.48 5.05
CA SER A 84 -4.98 -2.59 4.01
C SER A 84 -4.00 -1.43 3.85
N LEU A 85 -3.92 -0.96 2.62
CA LEU A 85 -3.08 0.15 2.23
C LEU A 85 -3.98 1.17 1.53
N LYS A 86 -3.89 2.41 1.97
CA LYS A 86 -4.57 3.55 1.37
C LYS A 86 -3.51 4.48 0.82
N ALA A 87 -3.42 4.57 -0.50
CA ALA A 87 -2.53 5.48 -1.19
C ALA A 87 -3.34 6.67 -1.72
N VAL A 88 -2.89 7.89 -1.49
CA VAL A 88 -3.58 9.11 -1.95
C VAL A 88 -2.55 10.06 -2.55
N ILE A 89 -2.75 10.45 -3.81
CA ILE A 89 -1.98 11.48 -4.51
C ILE A 89 -2.55 12.84 -4.09
N LYS A 90 -1.70 13.70 -3.55
CA LYS A 90 -2.02 15.11 -3.31
C LYS A 90 -1.74 15.91 -4.57
N LEU A 91 -2.72 16.70 -4.99
CA LEU A 91 -2.55 17.62 -6.11
C LEU A 91 -1.55 18.73 -5.76
N ASP A 92 -0.70 19.07 -6.71
CA ASP A 92 0.20 20.22 -6.60
C ASP A 92 -0.57 21.52 -6.87
N THR A 93 -1.00 22.17 -5.80
CA THR A 93 -1.70 23.45 -5.87
C THR A 93 -1.03 24.44 -4.92
N VAL A 94 -1.22 25.74 -5.14
CA VAL A 94 -0.69 26.77 -4.25
C VAL A 94 -1.18 26.56 -2.80
N SER A 95 -2.42 26.10 -2.62
CA SER A 95 -3.01 25.81 -1.30
C SER A 95 -2.33 24.61 -0.62
N THR A 96 -2.12 23.51 -1.35
CA THR A 96 -1.45 22.31 -0.81
C THR A 96 0.01 22.57 -0.51
N ARG A 97 0.74 23.31 -1.35
CA ARG A 97 2.13 23.73 -1.08
C ARG A 97 2.28 24.60 0.17
N LYS A 98 1.24 25.38 0.53
CA LYS A 98 1.25 26.18 1.76
C LYS A 98 1.02 25.34 3.01
N LYS A 99 0.16 24.31 2.92
CA LYS A 99 -0.27 23.49 4.07
C LYS A 99 0.60 22.27 4.32
N ASP A 100 1.23 21.72 3.27
CA ASP A 100 1.93 20.45 3.30
C ASP A 100 3.38 20.64 2.83
N PRO A 101 4.37 20.65 3.74
CA PRO A 101 5.79 20.82 3.39
C PRO A 101 6.32 19.74 2.45
N PHE A 102 5.75 18.53 2.48
CA PHE A 102 6.18 17.38 1.67
C PHE A 102 5.93 17.60 0.17
N ILE A 103 4.93 18.40 -0.16
CA ILE A 103 4.60 18.82 -1.53
C ILE A 103 5.72 19.70 -2.11
N LYS A 104 6.39 20.53 -1.29
CA LYS A 104 7.49 21.39 -1.75
C LYS A 104 8.75 20.60 -2.12
N ILE A 105 8.98 19.47 -1.47
CA ILE A 105 10.14 18.59 -1.68
C ILE A 105 9.86 17.46 -2.69
N GLY A 106 8.69 17.48 -3.35
CA GLY A 106 8.35 16.52 -4.39
C GLY A 106 7.79 15.19 -3.91
N GLN A 107 7.31 15.11 -2.66
CA GLN A 107 6.66 13.93 -2.10
C GLN A 107 5.13 14.10 -2.08
N TRP A 108 4.49 13.68 -3.17
CA TRP A 108 3.08 13.97 -3.46
C TRP A 108 2.12 12.91 -2.92
N VAL A 109 2.61 11.70 -2.64
CA VAL A 109 1.75 10.57 -2.28
C VAL A 109 1.84 10.28 -0.80
N ILE A 110 0.67 10.06 -0.20
CA ILE A 110 0.51 9.55 1.16
C ILE A 110 0.12 8.08 1.07
N ILE A 111 0.93 7.21 1.65
CA ILE A 111 0.65 5.79 1.81
C ILE A 111 0.37 5.56 3.29
N GLN A 112 -0.89 5.30 3.63
CA GLN A 112 -1.31 4.88 4.95
C GLN A 112 -1.53 3.38 4.95
N LYS A 113 -0.69 2.64 5.66
CA LYS A 113 -0.87 1.22 5.91
C LYS A 113 -1.64 1.03 7.22
N LEU A 114 -2.69 0.23 7.19
CA LEU A 114 -3.47 -0.21 8.34
C LEU A 114 -3.29 -1.73 8.50
N SER A 115 -2.53 -2.11 9.52
CA SER A 115 -2.18 -3.48 9.93
C SER A 115 -1.36 -4.30 8.93
N CYS A 116 -0.52 -5.19 9.45
CA CYS A 116 0.34 -6.08 8.68
C CYS A 116 -0.04 -7.52 9.01
N CYS A 117 -0.53 -8.29 8.03
CA CYS A 117 -0.54 -9.74 8.17
C CYS A 117 0.91 -10.18 8.15
N LYS A 118 1.50 -10.47 9.31
CA LYS A 118 2.74 -11.24 9.36
C LYS A 118 2.36 -12.65 8.89
N VAL A 119 2.58 -12.95 7.62
CA VAL A 119 2.60 -14.34 7.16
C VAL A 119 3.83 -14.93 7.83
N LYS A 120 3.63 -15.75 8.87
CA LYS A 120 4.73 -16.52 9.45
C LYS A 120 5.23 -17.49 8.37
N PRO A 121 6.56 -17.64 8.21
CA PRO A 121 7.14 -18.62 7.31
C PRO A 121 6.71 -20.05 7.68
#